data_AF-A0A7C4KDW8-F1
#
_entry.id   AF-A0A7C4KDW8-F1
#
_cell.length_a   1.000
_cell.length_b   1.000
_cell.length_c   1.000
_cell.angle_alpha   90.00
_cell.angle_beta   90.00
_cell.angle_gamma   90.00
#
_symmetry.space_group_name_H-M   'P 1'
#
loop_
_entity.id
_entity.type
_entity.pdbx_description
1 polymer ?
#
loop_
_entity_poly.entity_id
_entity_poly.type
_entity_poly.pdbx_seq_one_letter_code
_entity_poly.pdbx_strand_id
1 'polypeptide(L)'
;MSSPTVTAVVLAGGKSKPDLLAATGVSNRALLQVEGETLLARVVRALQESGVTSQVIIVGDVGAPEGCPVLPDTGDFVENVLQAAASVAAEQYILYATADTPFLTPESVADFVARGVQSGADMCYPIIPLELCRQRFPNMPRTALSLREGTFTGGNLLLIRAGTVRRQAGLLRRAFAARKSVWAMAQILGAGIILRAVLARLISPNLLSIAHIKSRVQHLMGATAQEIVTEYAEIGVDIDRLEHVQTLRESGYRVGSA
;
A
#
# COMPACT_ATOMS: atom_id res chain seq x y z
N MET A 1 2.56 -12.03 -27.97
CA MET A 1 2.19 -12.66 -26.68
C MET A 1 1.88 -11.52 -25.73
N SER A 2 0.66 -11.42 -25.23
CA SER A 2 0.29 -10.37 -24.27
C SER A 2 1.14 -10.54 -23.01
N SER A 3 1.68 -9.44 -22.49
CA SER A 3 2.39 -9.45 -21.21
C SER A 3 1.48 -10.06 -20.12
N PRO A 4 2.02 -10.85 -19.18
CA PRO A 4 1.21 -11.48 -18.15
C PRO A 4 0.52 -10.41 -17.30
N THR A 5 -0.81 -10.49 -17.21
CA THR A 5 -1.65 -9.62 -16.38
C THR A 5 -1.81 -10.20 -14.97
N VAL A 6 -2.05 -9.35 -13.97
CA VAL A 6 -2.23 -9.72 -12.57
C VAL A 6 -3.67 -9.51 -12.09
N THR A 7 -4.10 -10.24 -11.06
CA THR A 7 -5.34 -9.92 -10.35
C THR A 7 -5.06 -8.78 -9.37
N ALA A 8 -5.82 -7.69 -9.46
CA ALA A 8 -5.76 -6.61 -8.48
C ALA A 8 -6.84 -6.76 -7.42
N VAL A 9 -6.52 -6.34 -6.20
CA VAL A 9 -7.40 -6.34 -5.04
C VAL A 9 -7.37 -4.97 -4.39
N VAL A 10 -8.53 -4.33 -4.27
CA VAL A 10 -8.67 -3.08 -3.53
C VAL A 10 -9.25 -3.36 -2.15
N LEU A 11 -8.47 -3.10 -1.11
CA LEU A 11 -8.90 -3.24 0.28
C LEU A 11 -9.67 -1.99 0.70
N ALA A 12 -11.01 -2.10 0.74
CA ALA A 12 -11.94 -0.98 0.89
C ALA A 12 -12.74 -1.00 2.22
N GLY A 13 -12.35 -1.83 3.20
CA GLY A 13 -12.96 -1.88 4.54
C GLY A 13 -12.54 -0.74 5.51
N GLY A 14 -11.86 0.29 5.01
CA GLY A 14 -11.27 1.35 5.83
C GLY A 14 -12.30 2.31 6.42
N LYS A 15 -12.74 2.10 7.66
CA LYS A 15 -13.61 3.05 8.38
C LYS A 15 -12.92 4.39 8.61
N SER A 16 -13.66 5.49 8.49
CA SER A 16 -13.20 6.83 8.83
C SER A 16 -12.93 6.94 10.33
N LYS A 17 -11.88 7.68 10.69
CA LYS A 17 -11.63 8.06 12.08
C LYS A 17 -12.69 9.07 12.54
N PRO A 18 -12.96 9.22 13.85
CA PRO A 18 -14.03 10.09 14.35
C PRO A 18 -13.95 11.54 13.87
N ASP A 19 -12.74 12.10 13.80
CA ASP A 19 -12.46 13.45 13.30
C ASP A 19 -12.75 13.59 11.80
N LEU A 20 -12.31 12.63 11.00
CA LEU A 20 -12.56 12.59 9.57
C LEU A 20 -14.05 12.40 9.27
N LEU A 21 -14.74 11.53 10.02
CA LEU A 21 -16.20 11.34 9.92
C LEU A 21 -16.94 12.63 10.24
N ALA A 22 -16.59 13.32 11.34
CA ALA A 22 -17.23 14.58 11.71
C ALA A 22 -17.04 15.67 10.65
N ALA A 23 -15.88 15.71 9.98
CA ALA A 23 -15.56 16.72 8.98
C ALA A 23 -16.11 16.44 7.57
N THR A 24 -16.46 15.19 7.27
CA THR A 24 -16.83 14.77 5.89
C THR A 24 -18.21 14.12 5.80
N GLY A 25 -18.78 13.66 6.92
CA GLY A 25 -20.00 12.86 6.94
C GLY A 25 -19.84 11.44 6.38
N VAL A 26 -18.64 11.05 5.95
CA VAL A 26 -18.40 9.78 5.27
C VAL A 26 -17.83 8.74 6.24
N SER A 27 -18.55 7.63 6.44
CA SER A 27 -18.18 6.57 7.38
C SER A 27 -17.10 5.61 6.88
N ASN A 28 -17.00 5.41 5.56
CA ASN A 28 -15.98 4.58 4.93
C ASN A 28 -15.10 5.44 4.01
N ARG A 29 -13.78 5.45 4.25
CA ARG A 29 -12.82 6.29 3.52
C ARG A 29 -12.83 6.03 2.02
N ALA A 30 -13.11 4.80 1.59
CA ALA A 30 -13.20 4.44 0.18
C ALA A 30 -14.28 5.24 -0.57
N LEU A 31 -15.31 5.72 0.14
CA LEU A 31 -16.42 6.50 -0.41
C LEU A 31 -16.20 8.03 -0.35
N LEU A 32 -15.11 8.49 0.28
CA LEU A 32 -14.77 9.91 0.27
C LEU A 32 -14.54 10.35 -1.16
N GLN A 33 -15.00 11.54 -1.53
CA GLN A 33 -14.84 12.05 -2.88
C GLN A 33 -13.72 13.05 -2.97
N VAL A 34 -12.96 12.98 -4.07
CA VAL A 34 -12.06 14.01 -4.55
C VAL A 34 -12.54 14.40 -5.95
N GLU A 35 -12.81 15.69 -6.17
CA GLU A 35 -13.35 16.22 -7.45
C GLU A 35 -14.59 15.45 -7.97
N GLY A 36 -15.52 15.11 -7.08
CA GLY A 36 -16.78 14.45 -7.44
C GLY A 36 -16.69 12.95 -7.72
N GLU A 37 -15.52 12.34 -7.53
CA GLU A 37 -15.29 10.90 -7.73
C GLU A 37 -14.78 10.25 -6.45
N THR A 38 -15.33 9.08 -6.08
CA THR A 38 -14.93 8.37 -4.85
C THR A 38 -13.47 7.91 -4.94
N LEU A 39 -12.76 7.84 -3.80
CA LEU A 39 -11.39 7.32 -3.76
C LEU A 39 -11.32 5.92 -4.37
N LEU A 40 -12.33 5.09 -4.07
CA LEU A 40 -12.46 3.75 -4.64
C LEU A 40 -12.53 3.78 -6.17
N ALA A 41 -13.41 4.59 -6.74
CA ALA A 41 -13.57 4.68 -8.19
C ALA A 41 -12.28 5.16 -8.88
N ARG A 42 -11.58 6.13 -8.28
CA ARG A 42 -10.28 6.61 -8.76
C ARG A 42 -9.23 5.50 -8.81
N VAL A 43 -9.10 4.73 -7.72
CA VAL A 43 -8.15 3.61 -7.63
C VAL A 43 -8.51 2.50 -8.62
N VAL A 44 -9.80 2.14 -8.71
CA VAL A 44 -10.27 1.10 -9.64
C VAL A 44 -10.02 1.51 -11.09
N ARG A 45 -10.29 2.76 -11.46
CA ARG A 45 -9.98 3.29 -12.80
C ARG A 45 -8.49 3.16 -13.11
N ALA A 46 -7.63 3.62 -12.20
CA ALA A 46 -6.18 3.53 -12.38
C ALA A 46 -5.70 2.08 -12.58
N LEU A 47 -6.28 1.13 -11.83
CA LEU A 47 -5.98 -0.28 -11.99
C LEU A 47 -6.46 -0.81 -13.35
N GLN A 48 -7.73 -0.59 -13.72
CA GLN A 48 -8.31 -1.09 -14.97
C GLN A 48 -7.63 -0.51 -16.21
N GLU A 49 -7.33 0.79 -16.22
CA GLU A 49 -6.71 1.48 -17.35
C GLU A 49 -5.20 1.23 -17.46
N SER A 50 -4.56 0.61 -16.45
CA SER A 50 -3.12 0.31 -16.46
C SER A 50 -2.69 -0.70 -17.54
N GLY A 51 -3.63 -1.49 -18.08
CA GLY A 51 -3.35 -2.55 -19.05
C GLY A 51 -2.62 -3.77 -18.46
N VAL A 52 -2.29 -3.78 -17.17
CA VAL A 52 -1.59 -4.90 -16.50
C VAL A 52 -2.49 -5.71 -15.57
N THR A 53 -3.74 -5.31 -15.35
CA THR A 53 -4.69 -6.04 -14.51
C THR A 53 -5.70 -6.82 -15.34
N SER A 54 -5.89 -8.11 -15.05
CA SER A 54 -6.94 -8.92 -15.70
C SER A 54 -8.31 -8.71 -15.07
N GLN A 55 -8.35 -8.41 -13.78
CA GLN A 55 -9.56 -8.16 -13.01
C GLN A 55 -9.22 -7.33 -11.77
N VAL A 56 -10.21 -6.60 -11.26
CA VAL A 56 -10.11 -5.84 -10.01
C VAL A 56 -11.19 -6.33 -9.05
N ILE A 57 -10.77 -6.94 -7.94
CA ILE A 57 -11.64 -7.44 -6.87
C ILE A 57 -11.70 -6.39 -5.77
N ILE A 58 -12.90 -6.06 -5.30
CA ILE A 58 -13.10 -5.16 -4.16
C ILE A 58 -13.33 -6.00 -2.91
N VAL A 59 -12.63 -5.69 -1.83
CA VAL A 59 -12.86 -6.32 -0.52
C VAL A 59 -13.40 -5.26 0.43
N GLY A 60 -14.68 -5.35 0.78
CA GLY A 60 -15.33 -4.41 1.67
C GLY A 60 -16.82 -4.23 1.38
N ASP A 61 -17.56 -3.77 2.38
CA ASP A 61 -19.00 -3.51 2.28
C ASP A 61 -19.26 -2.11 1.70
N VAL A 62 -18.82 -1.89 0.46
CA VAL A 62 -18.97 -0.64 -0.28
C VAL A 62 -19.55 -0.91 -1.66
N GLY A 63 -20.26 0.06 -2.22
CA GLY A 63 -20.68 -0.01 -3.62
C GLY A 63 -19.45 -0.11 -4.53
N ALA A 64 -19.31 -1.24 -5.22
CA ALA A 64 -18.21 -1.46 -6.16
C ALA A 64 -18.55 -0.87 -7.53
N PRO A 65 -17.54 -0.38 -8.27
CA PRO A 65 -17.71 -0.04 -9.68
C PRO A 65 -18.20 -1.24 -10.51
N GLU A 66 -18.88 -0.96 -11.62
CA GLU A 66 -19.43 -1.98 -12.51
C GLU A 66 -18.34 -2.94 -13.02
N GLY A 67 -18.65 -4.24 -13.06
CA GLY A 67 -17.72 -5.27 -13.53
C GLY A 67 -16.66 -5.71 -12.52
N CYS A 68 -16.62 -5.14 -11.30
CA CYS A 68 -15.71 -5.56 -10.24
C CYS A 68 -16.37 -6.59 -9.31
N PRO A 69 -15.83 -7.83 -9.18
CA PRO A 69 -16.27 -8.77 -8.16
C PRO A 69 -16.08 -8.22 -6.75
N VAL A 70 -17.02 -8.50 -5.87
CA VAL A 70 -16.99 -8.04 -4.47
C VAL A 70 -16.84 -9.22 -3.53
N LEU A 71 -15.91 -9.08 -2.60
CA LEU A 71 -15.69 -9.95 -1.46
C LEU A 71 -16.15 -9.22 -0.20
N PRO A 72 -16.92 -9.87 0.69
CA PRO A 72 -17.45 -9.24 1.90
C PRO A 72 -16.32 -8.80 2.84
N ASP A 73 -16.58 -7.75 3.65
CA ASP A 73 -15.68 -7.38 4.74
C ASP A 73 -15.79 -8.40 5.88
N THR A 74 -14.68 -9.05 6.21
CA THR A 74 -14.62 -9.97 7.37
C THR A 74 -14.49 -9.23 8.71
N GLY A 75 -14.32 -7.90 8.68
CA GLY A 75 -14.02 -7.07 9.84
C GLY A 75 -12.56 -7.15 10.29
N ASP A 76 -11.73 -7.97 9.63
CA ASP A 76 -10.30 -8.08 9.87
C ASP A 76 -9.50 -7.89 8.58
N PHE A 77 -8.50 -6.98 8.64
CA PHE A 77 -7.67 -6.65 7.48
C PHE A 77 -6.90 -7.88 6.95
N VAL A 78 -6.40 -8.73 7.83
CA VAL A 78 -5.59 -9.89 7.44
C VAL A 78 -6.46 -10.96 6.83
N GLU A 79 -7.64 -11.23 7.39
CA GLU A 79 -8.58 -12.17 6.80
C GLU A 79 -9.11 -11.67 5.44
N ASN A 80 -9.33 -10.37 5.27
CA ASN A 80 -9.65 -9.77 3.98
C ASN A 80 -8.55 -10.00 2.92
N VAL A 81 -7.28 -9.83 3.31
CA VAL A 81 -6.12 -10.13 2.45
C VAL A 81 -6.08 -11.62 2.09
N LEU A 82 -6.27 -12.50 3.06
CA LEU A 82 -6.20 -13.96 2.88
C LEU A 82 -7.35 -14.50 2.03
N GLN A 83 -8.57 -13.98 2.20
CA GLN A 83 -9.73 -14.33 1.41
C GLN A 83 -9.51 -14.01 -0.07
N ALA A 84 -8.99 -12.82 -0.37
CA ALA A 84 -8.65 -12.46 -1.74
C ALA A 84 -7.47 -13.29 -2.29
N ALA A 85 -6.49 -13.65 -1.45
CA ALA A 85 -5.43 -14.56 -1.88
C ALA A 85 -5.94 -15.96 -2.20
N ALA A 86 -7.04 -16.42 -1.56
CA ALA A 86 -7.60 -17.75 -1.79
C ALA A 86 -8.28 -17.90 -3.17
N SER A 87 -8.70 -16.78 -3.79
CA SER A 87 -9.33 -16.80 -5.13
C SER A 87 -8.33 -16.79 -6.29
N VAL A 88 -7.01 -16.74 -6.01
CA VAL A 88 -5.94 -16.65 -7.01
C VAL A 88 -5.01 -17.86 -6.93
N ALA A 89 -4.56 -18.38 -8.07
CA ALA A 89 -3.64 -19.52 -8.13
C ALA A 89 -2.32 -19.21 -7.40
N ALA A 90 -1.68 -20.21 -6.79
CA ALA A 90 -0.57 -20.00 -5.87
C ALA A 90 0.64 -19.31 -6.51
N GLU A 91 0.87 -19.61 -7.79
CA GLU A 91 1.99 -19.18 -8.61
C GLU A 91 1.77 -17.77 -9.17
N GLN A 92 0.51 -17.32 -9.25
CA GLN A 92 0.15 -16.02 -9.80
C GLN A 92 0.39 -14.90 -8.80
N TYR A 93 0.71 -13.72 -9.35
CA TYR A 93 0.77 -12.49 -8.57
C TYR A 93 -0.63 -11.96 -8.29
N ILE A 94 -0.77 -11.39 -7.10
CA ILE A 94 -1.87 -10.52 -6.69
C ILE A 94 -1.30 -9.13 -6.39
N LEU A 95 -1.96 -8.10 -6.90
CA LEU A 95 -1.64 -6.70 -6.62
C LEU A 95 -2.64 -6.16 -5.61
N TYR A 96 -2.21 -5.95 -4.37
CA TYR A 96 -3.03 -5.24 -3.39
C TYR A 96 -2.84 -3.73 -3.52
N ALA A 97 -3.94 -3.01 -3.48
CA ALA A 97 -4.02 -1.56 -3.38
C ALA A 97 -4.93 -1.16 -2.22
N THR A 98 -4.64 -0.03 -1.57
CA THR A 98 -5.58 0.56 -0.61
C THR A 98 -6.53 1.52 -1.33
N ALA A 99 -7.80 1.54 -0.90
CA ALA A 99 -8.81 2.40 -1.52
C ALA A 99 -8.58 3.90 -1.29
N ASP A 100 -7.69 4.29 -0.37
CA ASP A 100 -7.46 5.67 0.04
C ASP A 100 -6.34 6.38 -0.74
N THR A 101 -5.95 5.88 -1.92
CA THR A 101 -4.86 6.43 -2.77
C THR A 101 -5.37 7.15 -4.03
N PRO A 102 -6.01 8.34 -3.90
CA PRO A 102 -6.80 8.94 -4.98
C PRO A 102 -6.02 9.41 -6.20
N PHE A 103 -4.70 9.57 -6.08
CA PHE A 103 -3.85 10.08 -7.15
C PHE A 103 -3.15 8.98 -7.93
N LEU A 104 -3.43 7.71 -7.61
CA LEU A 104 -2.88 6.57 -8.34
C LEU A 104 -3.20 6.71 -9.83
N THR A 105 -2.19 6.53 -10.69
CA THR A 105 -2.30 6.67 -12.15
C THR A 105 -2.11 5.32 -12.85
N PRO A 106 -2.72 5.10 -14.03
CA PRO A 106 -2.50 3.90 -14.84
C PRO A 106 -1.01 3.60 -15.09
N GLU A 107 -0.23 4.64 -15.36
CA GLU A 107 1.21 4.57 -15.65
C GLU A 107 1.99 4.12 -14.42
N SER A 108 1.67 4.67 -13.24
CA SER A 108 2.33 4.29 -11.98
C SER A 108 2.09 2.82 -11.62
N VAL A 109 0.88 2.31 -11.90
CA VAL A 109 0.52 0.90 -11.70
C VAL A 109 1.27 0.03 -12.70
N ALA A 110 1.23 0.37 -13.99
CA ALA A 110 1.87 -0.39 -15.05
C ALA A 110 3.39 -0.53 -14.81
N ASP A 111 4.06 0.57 -14.47
CA ASP A 111 5.49 0.59 -14.18
C ASP A 111 5.83 -0.26 -12.94
N PHE A 112 5.09 -0.10 -11.83
CA PHE A 112 5.34 -0.87 -10.62
C PHE A 112 5.16 -2.38 -10.85
N VAL A 113 4.08 -2.77 -11.52
CA VAL A 113 3.80 -4.19 -11.82
C VAL A 113 4.85 -4.76 -12.78
N ALA A 114 5.19 -4.04 -13.85
CA ALA A 114 6.18 -4.50 -14.82
C ALA A 114 7.54 -4.77 -14.17
N ARG A 115 8.05 -3.82 -13.38
CA ARG A 115 9.33 -3.97 -12.65
C ARG A 115 9.25 -5.05 -11.58
N GLY A 116 8.11 -5.15 -10.89
CA GLY A 116 7.87 -6.19 -9.89
C GLY A 116 7.93 -7.60 -10.51
N VAL A 117 7.20 -7.82 -11.61
CA VAL A 117 7.21 -9.10 -12.35
C VAL A 117 8.60 -9.40 -12.91
N GLN A 118 9.28 -8.40 -13.50
CA GLN A 118 10.63 -8.55 -14.05
C GLN A 118 11.66 -8.95 -12.99
N SER A 119 11.50 -8.50 -11.73
CA SER A 119 12.40 -8.87 -10.64
C SER A 119 12.34 -10.36 -10.28
N GLY A 120 11.25 -11.04 -10.62
CA GLY A 120 10.99 -12.44 -10.27
C GLY A 120 10.74 -12.70 -8.77
N ALA A 121 10.79 -11.67 -7.92
CA ALA A 121 10.64 -11.82 -6.48
C ALA A 121 9.22 -12.21 -6.08
N ASP A 122 9.08 -12.97 -4.99
CA ASP A 122 7.77 -13.42 -4.50
C ASP A 122 6.93 -12.27 -3.94
N MET A 123 7.58 -11.20 -3.45
CA MET A 123 6.96 -9.99 -2.96
C MET A 123 7.71 -8.76 -3.46
N CYS A 124 7.00 -7.77 -3.99
CA CYS A 124 7.54 -6.48 -4.38
C CYS A 124 6.79 -5.35 -3.65
N TYR A 125 7.54 -4.38 -3.13
CA TYR A 125 6.98 -3.24 -2.40
C TYR A 125 7.58 -1.92 -2.93
N PRO A 126 6.77 -0.92 -3.29
CA PRO A 126 7.28 0.34 -3.80
C PRO A 126 7.84 1.19 -2.66
N ILE A 127 9.03 1.75 -2.89
CA ILE A 127 9.61 2.80 -2.05
C ILE A 127 9.83 4.05 -2.90
N ILE A 128 9.54 5.20 -2.33
CA ILE A 128 9.55 6.48 -3.04
C ILE A 128 10.59 7.38 -2.38
N PRO A 129 11.56 7.93 -3.13
CA PRO A 129 12.45 8.97 -2.61
C PRO A 129 11.62 10.14 -2.04
N LEU A 130 11.90 10.53 -0.79
CA LEU A 130 11.09 11.54 -0.10
C LEU A 130 11.10 12.89 -0.83
N GLU A 131 12.18 13.19 -1.54
CA GLU A 131 12.33 14.41 -2.33
C GLU A 131 11.28 14.51 -3.45
N LEU A 132 10.98 13.40 -4.14
CA LEU A 132 9.93 13.38 -5.18
C LEU A 132 8.54 13.61 -4.59
N CYS A 133 8.29 13.08 -3.39
CA CYS A 133 7.05 13.37 -2.65
C CYS A 133 6.93 14.86 -2.35
N ARG A 134 8.01 15.52 -1.90
CA ARG A 134 8.01 16.95 -1.57
C ARG A 134 7.85 17.83 -2.81
N GLN A 135 8.42 17.42 -3.94
CA GLN A 135 8.28 18.16 -5.19
C GLN A 135 6.83 18.13 -5.72
N ARG A 136 6.18 16.96 -5.68
CA ARG A 136 4.83 16.81 -6.25
C ARG A 136 3.70 17.08 -5.26
N PHE A 137 3.92 16.84 -3.98
CA PHE A 137 2.95 17.02 -2.89
C PHE A 137 3.60 17.72 -1.68
N PRO A 138 4.04 18.99 -1.82
CA PRO A 138 4.91 19.67 -0.84
C PRO A 138 4.34 19.74 0.58
N ASN A 139 3.02 19.86 0.70
CA ASN A 139 2.33 20.05 1.98
C ASN A 139 1.75 18.75 2.56
N MET A 140 1.86 17.62 1.84
CA MET A 140 1.30 16.35 2.32
C MET A 140 2.27 15.70 3.33
N PRO A 141 1.83 15.43 4.57
CA PRO A 141 2.68 14.80 5.57
C PRO A 141 3.06 13.38 5.15
N ARG A 142 4.33 13.01 5.35
CA ARG A 142 4.83 11.67 5.01
C ARG A 142 5.73 11.10 6.09
N THR A 143 5.49 9.83 6.40
CA THR A 143 6.41 9.06 7.25
C THR A 143 7.64 8.73 6.43
N ALA A 144 8.80 9.16 6.90
CA ALA A 144 10.08 8.98 6.23
C ALA A 144 10.99 8.04 7.02
N LEU A 145 11.77 7.25 6.28
CA LEU A 145 12.84 6.42 6.82
C LEU A 145 14.14 6.81 6.12
N SER A 146 15.10 7.32 6.89
CA SER A 146 16.44 7.61 6.40
C SER A 146 17.31 6.35 6.49
N LEU A 147 17.89 5.98 5.36
CA LEU A 147 18.75 4.81 5.15
C LEU A 147 20.07 5.28 4.52
N ARG A 148 21.05 4.37 4.47
CA ARG A 148 22.33 4.59 3.80
C ARG A 148 22.15 5.06 2.34
N GLU A 149 21.18 4.50 1.63
CA GLU A 149 20.91 4.79 0.22
C GLU A 149 20.13 6.10 0.01
N GLY A 150 19.59 6.71 1.07
CA GLY A 150 18.76 7.91 0.99
C GLY A 150 17.56 7.87 1.93
N THR A 151 16.67 8.84 1.79
CA THR A 151 15.44 8.93 2.58
C THR A 151 14.24 8.56 1.74
N PHE A 152 13.48 7.57 2.21
CA PHE A 152 12.36 7.00 1.46
C PHE A 152 11.09 7.01 2.29
N THR A 153 9.96 6.93 1.59
CA THR A 153 8.66 6.58 2.16
C THR A 153 8.12 5.34 1.44
N GLY A 154 7.23 4.61 2.10
CA GLY A 154 6.55 3.46 1.51
C GLY A 154 5.40 3.89 0.61
N GLY A 155 5.08 3.06 -0.38
CA GLY A 155 3.86 3.21 -1.16
C GLY A 155 2.69 2.36 -0.65
N ASN A 156 1.54 2.49 -1.31
CA ASN A 156 0.30 1.82 -0.94
C ASN A 156 -0.11 0.70 -1.93
N LEU A 157 0.87 0.18 -2.68
CA LEU A 157 0.72 -1.03 -3.50
C LEU A 157 1.58 -2.15 -2.91
N LEU A 158 1.15 -3.39 -3.12
CA LEU A 158 1.92 -4.59 -2.81
C LEU A 158 1.68 -5.64 -3.89
N LEU A 159 2.73 -6.02 -4.61
CA LEU A 159 2.66 -7.12 -5.57
C LEU A 159 3.25 -8.37 -4.89
N ILE A 160 2.49 -9.45 -4.78
CA ILE A 160 2.95 -10.65 -4.07
C ILE A 160 2.34 -11.91 -4.67
N ARG A 161 3.06 -13.04 -4.65
CA ARG A 161 2.47 -14.32 -5.06
C ARG A 161 1.38 -14.75 -4.09
N ALA A 162 0.22 -15.15 -4.59
CA ALA A 162 -0.91 -15.55 -3.76
C ALA A 162 -0.54 -16.71 -2.81
N GLY A 163 0.28 -17.66 -3.27
CA GLY A 163 0.80 -18.74 -2.44
C GLY A 163 1.66 -18.25 -1.28
N THR A 164 2.45 -17.18 -1.47
CA THR A 164 3.28 -16.58 -0.42
C THR A 164 2.41 -15.93 0.65
N VAL A 165 1.34 -15.21 0.26
CA VAL A 165 0.37 -14.62 1.20
C VAL A 165 -0.23 -15.72 2.10
N ARG A 166 -0.70 -16.81 1.49
CA ARG A 166 -1.32 -17.92 2.22
C ARG A 166 -0.36 -18.61 3.18
N ARG A 167 0.86 -18.93 2.73
CA ARG A 167 1.89 -19.55 3.58
C ARG A 167 2.29 -18.65 4.76
N GLN A 168 2.27 -17.34 4.57
CA GLN A 168 2.69 -16.35 5.57
C GLN A 168 1.54 -15.76 6.40
N ALA A 169 0.35 -16.38 6.40
CA ALA A 169 -0.80 -15.93 7.17
C ALA A 169 -0.47 -15.70 8.67
N GLY A 170 0.27 -16.61 9.30
CA GLY A 170 0.67 -16.47 10.69
C GLY A 170 1.59 -15.28 10.94
N LEU A 171 2.56 -15.04 10.06
CA LEU A 171 3.44 -13.86 10.14
C LEU A 171 2.64 -12.57 9.94
N LEU A 172 1.76 -12.55 8.93
CA LEU A 172 0.92 -11.40 8.61
C LEU A 172 0.01 -11.01 9.78
N ARG A 173 -0.65 -11.98 10.43
CA ARG A 173 -1.46 -11.75 11.64
C ARG A 173 -0.65 -11.12 12.77
N ARG A 174 0.53 -11.69 13.08
CA ARG A 174 1.41 -11.13 14.13
C ARG A 174 1.88 -9.72 13.79
N ALA A 175 2.33 -9.49 12.55
CA ALA A 175 2.82 -8.19 12.10
C ALA A 175 1.72 -7.12 12.13
N PHE A 176 0.51 -7.48 11.70
CA PHE A 176 -0.64 -6.57 11.73
C PHE A 176 -1.04 -6.23 13.17
N ALA A 177 -1.10 -7.22 14.07
CA ALA A 177 -1.36 -6.97 15.50
C ALA A 177 -0.29 -6.06 16.13
N ALA A 178 0.97 -6.22 15.72
CA ALA A 178 2.09 -5.42 16.19
C ALA A 178 2.18 -4.01 15.56
N ARG A 179 1.39 -3.68 14.53
CA ARG A 179 1.58 -2.47 13.70
C ARG A 179 1.53 -1.14 14.46
N LYS A 180 0.86 -1.11 15.61
CA LYS A 180 0.74 0.09 16.48
C LYS A 180 1.77 0.12 17.61
N SER A 181 2.58 -0.94 17.77
CA SER A 181 3.54 -1.08 18.85
C SER A 181 4.94 -1.29 18.29
N VAL A 182 5.81 -0.29 18.48
CA VAL A 182 7.22 -0.37 18.10
C VAL A 182 7.89 -1.57 18.76
N TRP A 183 7.57 -1.86 20.02
CA TRP A 183 8.16 -2.97 20.77
C TRP A 183 7.68 -4.34 20.29
N ALA A 184 6.38 -4.50 20.00
CA ALA A 184 5.88 -5.76 19.44
C ALA A 184 6.45 -6.00 18.02
N MET A 185 6.57 -4.94 17.22
CA MET A 185 7.19 -5.03 15.90
C MET A 185 8.68 -5.38 16.01
N ALA A 186 9.36 -4.86 17.04
CA ALA A 186 10.74 -5.19 17.33
C ALA A 186 10.98 -6.67 17.63
N GLN A 187 10.05 -7.33 18.34
CA GLN A 187 10.14 -8.77 18.60
C GLN A 187 10.02 -9.61 17.32
N ILE A 188 9.26 -9.14 16.33
CA ILE A 188 9.12 -9.79 15.02
C ILE A 188 10.36 -9.52 14.15
N LEU A 189 10.75 -8.25 14.01
CA LEU A 189 11.89 -7.84 13.19
C LEU A 189 13.25 -8.24 13.77
N GLY A 190 13.31 -8.59 15.05
CA GLY A 190 14.53 -9.02 15.73
C GLY A 190 15.43 -7.85 16.15
N ALA A 191 16.12 -8.05 17.27
CA ALA A 191 16.92 -7.02 17.93
C ALA A 191 17.99 -6.39 17.01
N GLY A 192 18.56 -7.16 16.07
CA GLY A 192 19.60 -6.67 15.17
C GLY A 192 19.15 -5.59 14.18
N ILE A 193 17.91 -5.64 13.67
CA ILE A 193 17.37 -4.58 12.81
C ILE A 193 16.93 -3.39 13.64
N ILE A 194 16.37 -3.62 14.82
CA ILE A 194 15.91 -2.55 15.69
C ILE A 194 17.08 -1.74 16.24
N LEU A 195 18.16 -2.40 16.67
CA LEU A 195 19.38 -1.73 17.08
C LEU A 195 19.94 -0.88 15.92
N ARG A 196 20.01 -1.43 14.70
CA ARG A 196 20.42 -0.66 13.53
C ARG A 196 19.50 0.52 13.26
N ALA A 197 18.19 0.37 13.37
CA ALA A 197 17.23 1.45 13.15
C ALA A 197 17.36 2.56 14.20
N VAL A 198 17.56 2.20 15.47
CA VAL A 198 17.80 3.14 16.56
C VAL A 198 19.13 3.86 16.36
N LEU A 199 20.23 3.14 16.10
CA LEU A 199 21.54 3.76 15.82
C LEU A 199 21.51 4.59 14.54
N ALA A 200 20.75 4.18 13.53
CA ALA A 200 20.58 4.94 12.30
C ALA A 200 19.89 6.29 12.54
N ARG A 201 18.90 6.29 13.43
CA ARG A 201 18.19 7.51 13.85
C ARG A 201 19.02 8.42 14.76
N LEU A 202 19.82 7.83 15.66
CA LEU A 202 20.57 8.59 16.68
C LEU A 202 21.96 9.02 16.24
N ILE A 203 22.63 8.25 15.37
CA ILE A 203 24.04 8.43 15.03
C ILE A 203 24.21 8.74 13.55
N SER A 204 23.82 7.82 12.66
CA SER A 204 24.00 8.01 11.22
C SER A 204 23.11 7.06 10.40
N PRO A 205 22.35 7.56 9.41
CA PRO A 205 21.49 6.71 8.57
C PRO A 205 22.27 5.60 7.84
N ASN A 206 23.59 5.75 7.69
CA ASN A 206 24.47 4.74 7.07
C ASN A 206 24.49 3.38 7.78
N LEU A 207 24.02 3.31 9.03
CA LEU A 207 23.98 2.07 9.83
C LEU A 207 22.81 1.15 9.46
N LEU A 208 21.82 1.65 8.72
CA LEU A 208 20.70 0.86 8.20
C LEU A 208 20.60 1.06 6.69
N SER A 209 20.55 -0.04 5.95
CA SER A 209 20.44 -0.02 4.49
C SER A 209 19.18 -0.73 4.04
N ILE A 210 18.77 -0.43 2.83
CA ILE A 210 17.72 -1.19 2.13
C ILE A 210 18.03 -2.69 2.16
N ALA A 211 19.28 -3.07 1.88
CA ALA A 211 19.72 -4.47 1.87
C ALA A 211 19.54 -5.16 3.23
N HIS A 212 19.78 -4.46 4.34
CA HIS A 212 19.55 -5.01 5.68
C HIS A 212 18.06 -5.31 5.92
N ILE A 213 17.17 -4.38 5.54
CA ILE A 213 15.72 -4.54 5.67
C ILE A 213 15.24 -5.69 4.77
N LYS A 214 15.63 -5.68 3.50
CA LYS A 214 15.31 -6.73 2.52
C LYS A 214 15.72 -8.10 3.03
N SER A 215 16.98 -8.28 3.45
CA SER A 215 17.47 -9.56 3.98
C SER A 215 16.65 -10.06 5.17
N ARG A 216 16.29 -9.16 6.09
CA ARG A 216 15.43 -9.53 7.24
C ARG A 216 14.02 -9.92 6.81
N VAL A 217 13.40 -9.15 5.93
CA VAL A 217 12.06 -9.46 5.41
C VAL A 217 12.04 -10.82 4.71
N GLN A 218 13.02 -11.09 3.85
CA GLN A 218 13.13 -12.38 3.17
C GLN A 218 13.32 -13.54 4.15
N HIS A 219 14.16 -13.37 5.17
CA HIS A 219 14.34 -14.39 6.20
C HIS A 219 13.06 -14.65 7.00
N LEU A 220 12.30 -13.60 7.33
CA LEU A 220 11.03 -13.74 8.06
C LEU A 220 9.96 -14.44 7.22
N MET A 221 9.89 -14.09 5.94
CA MET A 221 8.89 -14.62 5.02
C MET A 221 9.26 -15.97 4.42
N GLY A 222 10.52 -16.41 4.52
CA GLY A 222 11.01 -17.57 3.78
C GLY A 222 10.72 -17.45 2.28
N ALA A 223 10.79 -16.23 1.74
CA ALA A 223 10.41 -15.88 0.38
C ALA A 223 11.29 -14.74 -0.12
N THR A 224 11.43 -14.60 -1.44
CA THR A 224 12.19 -13.51 -2.04
C THR A 224 11.38 -12.19 -1.99
N ALA A 225 12.07 -11.08 -1.77
CA ALA A 225 11.44 -9.76 -1.68
C ALA A 225 12.26 -8.72 -2.45
N GLN A 226 11.58 -7.76 -3.08
CA GLN A 226 12.22 -6.68 -3.81
C GLN A 226 11.54 -5.34 -3.51
N GLU A 227 12.33 -4.38 -3.05
CA GLU A 227 11.93 -2.97 -3.09
C GLU A 227 11.98 -2.45 -4.52
N ILE A 228 10.93 -1.74 -4.93
CA ILE A 228 10.87 -1.09 -6.23
C ILE A 228 10.97 0.42 -5.98
N VAL A 229 12.15 1.00 -6.25
CA VAL A 229 12.35 2.44 -6.15
C VAL A 229 11.57 3.12 -7.27
N THR A 230 10.48 3.82 -6.95
CA THR A 230 9.57 4.40 -7.93
C THR A 230 9.67 5.92 -8.00
N GLU A 231 9.53 6.46 -9.21
CA GLU A 231 9.48 7.90 -9.47
C GLU A 231 8.06 8.49 -9.31
N TYR A 232 7.05 7.61 -9.20
CA TYR A 232 5.64 7.98 -9.07
C TYR A 232 5.29 8.25 -7.60
N ALA A 233 5.38 9.53 -7.20
CA ALA A 233 5.11 9.96 -5.84
C ALA A 233 3.67 9.70 -5.37
N GLU A 234 2.73 9.69 -6.32
CA GLU A 234 1.31 9.42 -6.10
C GLU A 234 1.04 8.04 -5.48
N ILE A 235 1.90 7.03 -5.71
CA ILE A 235 1.74 5.67 -5.17
C ILE A 235 1.71 5.68 -3.63
N GLY A 236 2.35 6.64 -2.98
CA GLY A 236 2.38 6.74 -1.52
C GLY A 236 1.48 7.81 -0.94
N VAL A 237 0.68 8.52 -1.75
CA VAL A 237 -0.27 9.52 -1.23
C VAL A 237 -1.57 8.83 -0.85
N ASP A 238 -1.91 8.85 0.44
CA ASP A 238 -3.17 8.35 0.96
C ASP A 238 -3.99 9.45 1.69
N ILE A 239 -5.32 9.30 1.76
CA ILE A 239 -6.21 10.14 2.56
C ILE A 239 -6.79 9.32 3.73
N ASP A 240 -6.10 9.34 4.87
CA ASP A 240 -6.51 8.59 6.07
C ASP A 240 -6.78 9.46 7.33
N ARG A 241 -6.53 10.77 7.22
CA ARG A 241 -6.59 11.76 8.31
C ARG A 241 -7.29 13.03 7.87
N LEU A 242 -7.84 13.75 8.85
CA LEU A 242 -8.41 15.08 8.63
C LEU A 242 -7.38 16.06 8.04
N GLU A 243 -6.13 16.00 8.50
CA GLU A 243 -5.03 16.82 8.00
C GLU A 243 -4.84 16.66 6.49
N HIS A 244 -4.91 15.43 5.95
CA HIS A 244 -4.79 15.18 4.51
C HIS A 244 -5.93 15.85 3.72
N VAL A 245 -7.16 15.80 4.25
CA VAL A 245 -8.31 16.47 3.65
C VAL A 245 -8.12 17.99 3.65
N GLN A 246 -7.63 18.55 4.76
CA GLN A 246 -7.37 19.99 4.87
C GLN A 246 -6.30 20.44 3.87
N THR A 247 -5.16 19.75 3.82
CA THR A 247 -4.08 20.04 2.88
C THR A 247 -4.55 20.00 1.43
N LEU A 248 -5.39 19.02 1.06
CA LEU A 248 -5.92 18.94 -0.30
C LEU A 248 -6.89 20.08 -0.62
N ARG A 249 -7.77 20.45 0.33
CA ARG A 249 -8.66 21.62 0.18
C ARG A 249 -7.87 22.92 0.01
N GLU A 250 -6.83 23.11 0.80
CA GLU A 250 -5.91 24.26 0.69
C GLU A 250 -5.17 24.27 -0.67
N SER A 251 -4.90 23.09 -1.23
CA SER A 251 -4.31 22.91 -2.56
C SER A 251 -5.33 23.03 -3.71
N GLY A 252 -6.59 23.40 -3.41
CA GLY A 252 -7.63 23.67 -4.39
C GLY A 252 -8.53 22.47 -4.75
N TYR A 253 -8.35 21.31 -4.11
CA TYR A 253 -9.19 20.14 -4.37
C TYR A 253 -10.52 20.21 -3.61
N ARG A 254 -11.61 19.81 -4.26
CA ARG A 254 -12.90 19.53 -3.64
C ARG A 254 -12.85 18.15 -3.01
N VAL A 255 -12.79 18.09 -1.68
CA VAL A 255 -12.76 16.85 -0.90
C VAL A 255 -13.91 16.79 0.09
N GLY A 256 -14.71 15.72 0.09
CA GLY A 256 -15.88 15.61 0.96
C GLY A 256 -16.85 14.49 0.56
N SER A 257 -18.12 14.66 0.90
CA SER A 257 -19.22 13.85 0.34
C SER A 257 -19.64 14.36 -1.04
N ALA A 258 -20.47 13.57 -1.74
CA ALA A 258 -21.27 14.05 -2.87
C ALA A 258 -22.05 15.32 -2.50
#